data_AF-A0A4R3HWH1-F1
#
_entry.id   AF-A0A4R3HWH1-F1
#
_cell.length_a   1.000
_cell.length_b   1.000
_cell.length_c   1.000
_cell.angle_alpha   90.00
_cell.angle_beta   90.00
_cell.angle_gamma   90.00
#
_symmetry.space_group_name_H-M   'P 1'
#
loop_
_entity.id
_entity.type
_entity.pdbx_description
1 polymer ?
#
loop_
_entity_poly.entity_id
_entity_poly.type
_entity_poly.pdbx_seq_one_letter_code
_entity_poly.pdbx_strand_id
1 'polypeptide(L)'
;MTIHSQLPMVSEQDRQKRHLQNPISIILNCEDPIETAVALEQQLFRSGHTAVVVRAEDALAVCPYVEAAGLIAIVAGNQSPIPFGLHFESNNTSEIIAQLIEQQILLNNLD
;
A
#
# COMPACT_ATOMS: atom_id res chain seq x y z
N MET A 1 -5.05 24.75 -32.64
CA MET A 1 -5.47 23.33 -32.73
C MET A 1 -5.29 22.76 -31.34
N THR A 2 -6.37 22.69 -30.57
CA THR A 2 -6.34 22.33 -29.14
C THR A 2 -6.29 20.81 -29.04
N ILE A 3 -5.16 20.25 -28.64
CA ILE A 3 -5.04 18.82 -28.38
C ILE A 3 -5.77 18.56 -27.06
N HIS A 4 -7.04 18.15 -27.12
CA HIS A 4 -7.71 17.54 -25.98
C HIS A 4 -7.07 16.16 -25.77
N SER A 5 -6.03 16.10 -24.96
CA SER A 5 -5.47 14.82 -24.51
C SER A 5 -6.46 14.19 -23.53
N GLN A 6 -7.46 13.48 -24.04
CA GLN A 6 -8.20 12.50 -23.24
C GLN A 6 -7.25 11.34 -22.99
N LEU A 7 -6.48 11.43 -21.91
CA LEU A 7 -5.73 10.28 -21.42
C LEU A 7 -6.76 9.16 -21.16
N PRO A 8 -6.56 7.96 -21.73
CA PRO A 8 -7.48 6.86 -21.48
C PRO A 8 -7.55 6.59 -19.97
N MET A 9 -8.75 6.30 -19.48
CA MET A 9 -8.96 5.90 -18.09
C MET A 9 -8.13 4.64 -17.83
N VAL A 10 -7.16 4.72 -16.92
CA VAL A 10 -6.25 3.61 -16.62
C VAL A 10 -7.06 2.50 -15.98
N SER A 11 -7.07 1.32 -16.60
CA SER A 11 -7.77 0.15 -16.06
C SER A 11 -7.04 -0.39 -14.82
N GLU A 12 -7.74 -1.14 -13.96
CA GLU A 12 -7.09 -1.80 -12.81
C GLU A 12 -5.98 -2.77 -13.26
N GLN A 13 -6.14 -3.44 -14.40
CA GLN A 13 -5.08 -4.27 -14.98
C GLN A 13 -3.84 -3.45 -15.37
N ASP A 14 -4.01 -2.23 -15.87
CA ASP A 14 -2.88 -1.36 -16.21
C ASP A 14 -2.22 -0.76 -14.96
N ARG A 15 -2.98 -0.55 -13.87
CA ARG A 15 -2.43 -0.17 -12.56
C ARG A 15 -1.61 -1.30 -11.95
N GLN A 16 -2.14 -2.52 -11.95
CA GLN A 16 -1.45 -3.73 -11.49
C GLN A 16 -0.15 -3.96 -12.24
N LYS A 17 -0.15 -3.80 -13.58
CA LYS A 17 1.06 -3.94 -14.41
C LYS A 17 2.16 -2.91 -14.08
N ARG A 18 1.83 -1.74 -13.52
CA ARG A 18 2.83 -0.70 -13.19
C ARG A 18 3.58 -0.98 -11.90
N HIS A 19 2.91 -1.55 -10.91
CA HIS A 19 3.46 -1.68 -9.54
C HIS A 19 3.50 -3.12 -9.02
N LEU A 20 3.08 -4.09 -9.84
CA LEU A 20 3.05 -5.52 -9.50
C LEU A 20 2.36 -5.78 -8.16
N GLN A 21 1.25 -5.07 -7.93
CA GLN A 21 0.54 -5.13 -6.66
C GLN A 21 -0.93 -4.78 -6.86
N ASN A 22 -1.76 -5.21 -5.92
CA ASN A 22 -3.10 -4.68 -5.74
C ASN A 22 -3.07 -3.51 -4.76
N PRO A 23 -3.68 -2.36 -5.11
CA PRO A 23 -3.74 -1.21 -4.22
C PRO A 23 -4.54 -1.56 -2.96
N ILE A 24 -3.99 -1.25 -1.79
CA ILE A 24 -4.66 -1.45 -0.50
C ILE A 24 -4.04 -0.60 0.59
N SER A 25 -4.81 -0.31 1.64
CA SER A 25 -4.31 0.24 2.88
C SER A 25 -3.91 -0.86 3.87
N ILE A 26 -2.75 -0.71 4.48
CA ILE A 26 -2.17 -1.54 5.53
C ILE A 26 -2.09 -0.70 6.79
N ILE A 27 -2.66 -1.17 7.89
CA ILE A 27 -2.73 -0.46 9.16
C ILE A 27 -1.86 -1.22 10.16
N LEU A 28 -0.80 -0.56 10.63
CA LEU A 28 0.14 -1.13 11.60
C LEU A 28 -0.28 -0.71 13.01
N ASN A 29 -0.86 -1.66 13.73
CA ASN A 29 -1.32 -1.57 15.13
C ASN A 29 -0.33 -2.28 16.06
N CYS A 30 0.97 -2.06 15.87
CA CYS A 30 2.03 -2.74 16.59
C CYS A 30 2.72 -1.81 17.60
N GLU A 31 3.74 -2.31 18.32
CA GLU A 31 4.44 -1.52 19.35
C GLU A 31 5.15 -0.30 18.75
N ASP A 32 5.83 -0.49 17.61
CA ASP A 32 6.61 0.54 16.92
C ASP A 32 6.12 0.73 15.47
N PRO A 33 4.93 1.31 15.26
CA PRO A 33 4.28 1.32 13.95
C PRO A 33 4.98 2.21 12.94
N ILE A 34 5.65 3.28 13.38
CA ILE A 34 6.42 4.17 12.50
C ILE A 34 7.67 3.47 11.99
N GLU A 35 8.43 2.83 12.89
CA GLU A 35 9.65 2.10 12.50
C GLU A 35 9.30 0.91 11.61
N THR A 36 8.26 0.16 11.97
CA THR A 36 7.75 -0.96 11.16
C THR A 36 7.26 -0.48 9.79
N ALA A 37 6.58 0.66 9.69
CA ALA A 37 6.13 1.22 8.41
C ALA A 37 7.29 1.56 7.49
N VAL A 38 8.34 2.22 8.02
CA VAL A 38 9.53 2.57 7.24
C VAL A 38 10.29 1.32 6.80
N ALA A 39 10.46 0.34 7.69
CA ALA A 39 11.12 -0.92 7.36
C ALA A 39 10.35 -1.71 6.29
N LEU A 40 9.02 -1.75 6.41
CA LEU A 40 8.13 -2.40 5.44
C LEU A 40 8.18 -1.70 4.07
N GLU A 41 8.10 -0.37 4.04
CA GLU A 41 8.19 0.42 2.81
C GLU A 41 9.51 0.16 2.06
N GLN A 42 10.63 0.14 2.79
CA GLN A 42 11.94 -0.17 2.20
C GLN A 42 12.01 -1.59 1.63
N GLN A 43 11.41 -2.58 2.30
CA GLN A 43 11.38 -3.95 1.79
C GLN A 43 10.51 -4.08 0.55
N LEU A 44 9.31 -3.49 0.57
CA LEU A 44 8.41 -3.44 -0.58
C LEU A 44 9.09 -2.80 -1.80
N PHE A 45 9.77 -1.66 -1.59
CA PHE A 45 10.53 -0.98 -2.63
C PHE A 45 11.64 -1.86 -3.23
N ARG A 46 12.39 -2.57 -2.39
CA ARG A 46 13.45 -3.49 -2.85
C ARG A 46 12.91 -4.66 -3.68
N SER A 47 11.67 -5.09 -3.42
CA SER A 47 10.96 -6.10 -4.22
C SER A 47 10.25 -5.55 -5.46
N GLY A 48 10.33 -4.24 -5.74
CA GLY A 48 9.71 -3.62 -6.92
C GLY A 48 8.26 -3.15 -6.71
N HIS A 49 7.78 -3.16 -5.47
CA HIS A 49 6.46 -2.64 -5.10
C HIS A 49 6.56 -1.19 -4.66
N THR A 50 5.45 -0.46 -4.72
CA THR A 50 5.41 0.96 -4.40
C THR A 50 4.39 1.22 -3.29
N ALA A 51 4.86 1.78 -2.18
CA ALA A 51 4.04 2.11 -1.03
C ALA A 51 4.29 3.55 -0.56
N VAL A 52 3.33 4.11 0.17
CA VAL A 52 3.42 5.43 0.79
C VAL A 52 3.07 5.30 2.26
N VAL A 53 3.95 5.82 3.13
CA VAL A 53 3.66 5.89 4.56
C VAL A 53 2.75 7.09 4.83
N VAL A 54 1.63 6.82 5.50
CA VAL A 54 0.59 7.80 5.83
C VAL A 54 0.46 7.88 7.36
N ARG A 55 0.31 9.08 7.89
CA ARG A 55 0.03 9.27 9.31
C ARG A 55 -1.40 8.86 9.64
N ALA A 56 -1.62 8.29 10.82
CA ALA A 56 -2.96 7.87 11.26
C ALA A 56 -4.01 8.98 11.17
N GLU A 57 -3.64 10.23 11.50
CA GLU A 57 -4.51 11.41 11.46
C GLU A 57 -5.04 11.73 10.05
N ASP A 58 -4.26 11.41 9.02
CA ASP A 58 -4.57 11.71 7.62
C ASP A 58 -5.15 10.51 6.87
N ALA A 59 -5.16 9.32 7.47
CA ALA A 59 -5.46 8.06 6.79
C ALA A 59 -6.81 8.07 6.06
N LEU A 60 -7.88 8.55 6.73
CA LEU A 60 -9.23 8.63 6.14
C LEU A 60 -9.29 9.53 4.91
N ALA A 61 -8.46 10.57 4.87
CA ALA A 61 -8.44 11.52 3.76
C ALA A 61 -7.49 11.07 2.65
N VAL A 62 -6.36 10.46 2.97
CA VAL A 62 -5.25 10.22 2.03
C VAL A 62 -5.29 8.82 1.42
N CYS A 63 -5.59 7.79 2.20
CA CYS A 63 -5.56 6.40 1.75
C CYS A 63 -6.39 6.13 0.47
N PRO A 64 -7.62 6.67 0.32
CA PRO A 64 -8.41 6.46 -0.91
C PRO A 64 -7.72 6.98 -2.17
N TYR A 65 -6.97 8.08 -2.08
CA TYR A 65 -6.24 8.63 -3.23
C TYR A 65 -4.97 7.83 -3.54
N VAL A 66 -4.30 7.28 -2.52
CA VAL A 66 -3.15 6.40 -2.69
C VAL A 66 -3.57 5.10 -3.37
N GLU A 67 -4.67 4.48 -2.91
CA GLU A 67 -5.24 3.28 -3.54
C GLU A 67 -5.70 3.57 -4.97
N ALA A 68 -6.38 4.70 -5.21
CA ALA A 68 -6.78 5.12 -6.55
C ALA A 68 -5.59 5.40 -7.48
N ALA A 69 -4.38 5.63 -6.95
CA ALA A 69 -3.15 5.73 -7.73
C ALA A 69 -2.53 4.36 -8.05
N GLY A 70 -3.11 3.26 -7.57
CA GLY A 70 -2.58 1.89 -7.73
C GLY A 70 -1.52 1.53 -6.69
N LEU A 71 -1.42 2.30 -5.60
CA LEU A 71 -0.35 2.18 -4.60
C LEU A 71 -0.84 1.51 -3.30
N ILE A 72 0.12 1.06 -2.49
CA ILE A 72 -0.15 0.58 -1.13
C ILE A 72 -0.01 1.76 -0.16
N ALA A 73 -1.00 2.01 0.68
CA ALA A 73 -0.89 2.98 1.76
C ALA A 73 -0.51 2.25 3.05
N ILE A 74 0.59 2.63 3.70
CA ILE A 74 0.99 2.07 5.00
C ILE A 74 0.69 3.10 6.08
N VAL A 75 -0.31 2.83 6.89
CA VAL A 75 -0.72 3.68 7.99
C VAL A 75 0.00 3.26 9.26
N ALA A 76 0.87 4.14 9.76
CA ALA A 76 1.49 3.99 11.06
C ALA A 76 0.57 4.63 12.12
N GLY A 77 -0.11 3.81 12.94
CA GLY A 77 -1.11 4.36 13.85
C GLY A 77 -1.51 3.46 15.01
N ASN A 78 -1.55 4.07 16.20
CA ASN A 78 -2.04 3.49 17.44
C ASN A 78 -3.06 4.41 18.14
N GLN A 79 -3.46 5.52 17.50
CA GLN A 79 -4.23 6.59 18.16
C GLN A 79 -5.75 6.59 17.88
N SER A 80 -6.24 5.86 16.87
CA SER A 80 -7.69 5.71 16.63
C SER A 80 -7.98 4.47 15.78
N PRO A 81 -9.07 3.73 16.04
CA PRO A 81 -9.44 2.57 15.23
C PRO A 81 -9.77 3.01 13.81
N ILE A 82 -8.94 2.59 12.87
CA ILE A 82 -9.16 2.78 11.43
C ILE A 82 -10.04 1.62 10.96
N PRO A 83 -11.22 1.86 10.34
CA PRO A 83 -12.19 0.80 10.06
C PRO A 83 -11.99 0.13 8.69
N PHE A 84 -10.84 0.28 8.06
CA PHE A 84 -10.58 -0.18 6.70
C PHE A 84 -9.14 -0.68 6.53
N GLY A 85 -8.90 -1.38 5.42
CA GLY A 85 -7.59 -1.94 5.11
C GLY A 85 -7.29 -3.22 5.88
N LEU A 86 -6.06 -3.71 5.73
CA LEU A 86 -5.55 -4.88 6.43
C LEU A 86 -4.83 -4.45 7.70
N HIS A 87 -5.20 -5.04 8.82
CA HIS A 87 -4.63 -4.73 10.12
C HIS A 87 -3.54 -5.72 10.50
N PHE A 88 -2.39 -5.22 10.91
CA PHE A 88 -1.27 -6.02 11.39
C PHE A 88 -0.84 -5.56 12.77
N GLU A 89 -0.70 -6.51 13.68
CA GLU A 89 -0.20 -6.28 15.04
C GLU A 89 1.29 -6.68 15.19
N SER A 90 1.86 -7.34 14.18
CA SER A 90 3.26 -7.80 14.18
C SER A 90 4.23 -6.67 13.80
N ASN A 91 5.37 -6.58 14.49
CA ASN A 91 6.51 -5.76 14.07
C ASN A 91 7.38 -6.46 13.00
N ASN A 92 7.13 -7.75 12.72
CA ASN A 92 7.93 -8.52 11.78
C ASN A 92 7.50 -8.27 10.33
N THR A 93 8.25 -7.44 9.62
CA THR A 93 7.95 -7.08 8.22
C THR A 93 7.96 -8.29 7.29
N SER A 94 8.73 -9.34 7.59
CA SER A 94 8.77 -10.56 6.78
C SER A 94 7.46 -11.34 6.86
N GLU A 95 6.85 -11.38 8.05
CA GLU A 95 5.53 -11.99 8.26
C GLU A 95 4.44 -11.19 7.54
N ILE A 96 4.50 -9.86 7.65
CA ILE A 96 3.57 -8.96 6.94
C ILE A 96 3.66 -9.22 5.43
N ILE A 97 4.86 -9.21 4.86
CA ILE A 97 5.08 -9.46 3.42
C ILE A 97 4.56 -10.84 3.01
N ALA A 98 4.84 -11.89 3.80
CA ALA A 98 4.34 -13.23 3.50
C ALA A 98 2.80 -13.26 3.42
N GLN A 99 2.13 -12.59 4.36
CA GLN A 99 0.67 -12.46 4.34
C GLN A 99 0.16 -11.64 3.16
N LEU A 100 0.86 -10.58 2.77
CA LEU A 100 0.48 -9.80 1.58
C LEU A 100 0.63 -10.60 0.28
N ILE A 101 1.62 -11.50 0.19
CA ILE A 101 1.77 -12.42 -0.95
C ILE A 101 0.63 -13.45 -0.93
N GLU A 102 0.34 -14.06 0.22
CA GLU A 102 -0.72 -15.06 0.38
C GLU A 102 -2.10 -14.49 -0.01
N GLN A 103 -2.36 -13.23 0.35
CA GLN A 103 -3.59 -12.51 0.01
C GLN A 103 -3.59 -11.93 -1.41
N GLN A 104 -2.57 -12.24 -2.23
CA GLN A 104 -2.40 -11.74 -3.59
C GLN A 104 -2.36 -10.21 -3.68
N ILE A 105 -1.95 -9.52 -2.61
CA ILE A 105 -1.69 -8.08 -2.63
C ILE A 105 -0.39 -7.79 -3.35
N LEU A 106 0.67 -8.53 -3.03
CA LEU A 106 1.93 -8.47 -3.77
C LEU A 106 1.89 -9.51 -4.87
N LEU A 107 2.01 -9.06 -6.11
CA LEU A 107 1.99 -9.92 -7.28
C LEU A 107 3.45 -10.18 -7.67
N ASN A 108 3.93 -11.40 -7.47
CA ASN A 108 5.23 -11.76 -8.00
C ASN A 108 5.16 -11.79 -9.53
N ASN A 109 6.20 -11.28 -10.20
CA ASN A 109 6.48 -11.68 -11.57
C ASN A 109 6.82 -13.17 -11.54
N LEU A 110 5.80 -14.02 -11.68
CA LEU A 110 5.99 -15.40 -12.13
C LEU A 110 6.09 -15.34 -13.66
N ASP A 111 7.25 -14.95 -14.14
CA ASP A 111 7.76 -15.32 -15.47
C ASP A 111 9.08 -16.09 -15.30
#